data_AF-A0A0G3BME2-F1
#
_entry.id   AF-A0A0G3BME2-F1
#
_cell.length_a   1.000
_cell.length_b   1.000
_cell.length_c   1.000
_cell.angle_alpha   90.00
_cell.angle_beta   90.00
_cell.angle_gamma   90.00
#
_symmetry.space_group_name_H-M   'P 1'
#
loop_
_entity.id
_entity.type
_entity.pdbx_description
1 polymer ?
#
loop_
_entity_poly.entity_id
_entity_poly.type
_entity_poly.pdbx_seq_one_letter_code
_entity_poly.pdbx_strand_id
1 'polypeptide(L)'
;MLLYPETALAGTPHPPPVASGTSVREALRAASRPQHQQLEDLLGLTGALTPGRYHAVLQGFAGFLDVWEPRVAAALPQRWQDAFARRRRGHLLHHDLQRLGVTPDSARQQQAAEAAARVPLDRLSQVFGSLYVLEGSTLGARVIVPHLQRQLNLTPETGAAYFHGHGDASGALWREFCMALEHEVGPGPVDRAAACTAACATFAALITVFSQLP
;
A
#
# COMPACT_ATOMS: atom_id res chain seq x y z
N MET A 1 -28.59 37.62 -29.11
CA MET A 1 -27.15 37.57 -29.44
C MET A 1 -26.40 37.24 -28.17
N LEU A 2 -26.19 35.94 -27.94
CA LEU A 2 -25.65 35.37 -26.70
C LEU A 2 -24.12 35.53 -26.72
N LEU A 3 -23.56 36.13 -25.67
CA LEU A 3 -22.13 36.16 -25.41
C LEU A 3 -21.81 35.05 -24.39
N TYR A 4 -20.97 34.12 -24.80
CA TYR A 4 -20.38 33.08 -23.95
C TYR A 4 -19.42 33.72 -22.93
N PRO A 5 -19.44 33.33 -21.64
CA PRO A 5 -18.26 33.47 -20.80
C PRO A 5 -17.33 32.26 -20.93
N GLU A 6 -16.05 32.59 -20.89
CA GLU A 6 -14.86 31.77 -21.00
C GLU A 6 -14.87 30.57 -20.03
N THR A 7 -14.49 29.42 -20.56
CA THR A 7 -14.45 28.13 -19.86
C THR A 7 -13.25 28.11 -18.90
N ALA A 8 -13.51 28.03 -17.59
CA ALA A 8 -12.47 27.78 -16.60
C ALA A 8 -11.86 26.38 -16.82
N LEU A 9 -10.58 26.34 -17.20
CA LEU A 9 -9.79 25.12 -17.24
C LEU A 9 -9.64 24.57 -15.82
N ALA A 10 -10.16 23.37 -15.60
CA ALA A 10 -10.00 22.60 -14.38
C ALA A 10 -8.50 22.32 -14.15
N GLY A 11 -7.90 23.05 -13.21
CA GLY A 11 -6.55 22.81 -12.75
C GLY A 11 -6.45 21.45 -12.06
N THR A 12 -5.43 20.68 -12.42
CA THR A 12 -5.01 19.49 -11.68
C THR A 12 -4.83 19.83 -10.20
N PRO A 13 -5.34 19.02 -9.24
CA PRO A 13 -5.18 19.33 -7.83
C PRO A 13 -3.70 19.31 -7.45
N HIS A 14 -3.17 20.51 -7.18
CA HIS A 14 -1.83 20.67 -6.64
C HIS A 14 -1.88 20.29 -5.16
N PRO A 15 -0.98 19.42 -4.66
CA PRO A 15 -0.92 19.15 -3.22
C PRO A 15 -0.65 20.46 -2.45
N PRO A 16 -1.19 20.61 -1.23
CA PRO A 16 -0.99 21.83 -0.45
C PRO A 16 0.50 22.10 -0.20
N PRO A 17 0.93 23.38 -0.15
CA PRO A 17 2.32 23.73 0.11
C PRO A 17 2.75 23.20 1.49
N VAL A 18 3.84 22.45 1.51
CA VAL A 18 4.41 21.86 2.74
C VAL A 18 5.14 22.96 3.52
N ALA A 19 4.76 23.17 4.78
CA ALA A 19 5.38 24.17 5.65
C ALA A 19 6.85 23.83 5.97
N SER A 20 7.68 24.87 6.20
CA SER A 20 9.06 24.70 6.67
C SER A 20 9.07 24.00 8.03
N GLY A 21 9.73 22.83 8.12
CA GLY A 21 9.81 22.03 9.34
C GLY A 21 8.96 20.76 9.38
N THR A 22 8.15 20.49 8.35
CA THR A 22 7.39 19.23 8.22
C THR A 22 8.32 18.06 7.87
N SER A 23 8.28 16.99 8.66
CA SER A 23 9.01 15.74 8.39
C SER A 23 8.53 15.07 7.10
N VAL A 24 9.36 14.19 6.52
CA VAL A 24 8.96 13.42 5.32
C VAL A 24 7.72 12.59 5.62
N ARG A 25 7.65 11.97 6.79
CA ARG A 25 6.50 11.19 7.25
C ARG A 25 5.23 12.01 7.34
N GLU A 26 5.28 13.21 7.91
CA GLU A 26 4.09 14.08 8.02
C GLU A 26 3.59 14.51 6.65
N ALA A 27 4.50 14.83 5.72
CA ALA A 27 4.14 15.19 4.36
C ALA A 27 3.48 14.01 3.61
N LEU A 28 4.04 12.79 3.74
CA LEU A 28 3.44 11.58 3.18
C LEU A 28 2.04 11.33 3.74
N ARG A 29 1.90 11.37 5.08
CA ARG A 29 0.61 11.18 5.75
C ARG A 29 -0.43 12.20 5.29
N ALA A 30 -0.05 13.47 5.18
CA ALA A 30 -0.96 14.52 4.73
C ALA A 30 -1.37 14.33 3.26
N ALA A 31 -0.40 14.06 2.38
CA ALA A 31 -0.63 13.90 0.95
C ALA A 31 -1.50 12.69 0.60
N SER A 32 -1.35 11.58 1.32
CA SER A 32 -2.01 10.31 0.99
C SER A 32 -3.27 10.02 1.81
N ARG A 33 -3.68 10.92 2.72
CA ARG A 33 -4.81 10.69 3.64
C ARG A 33 -6.13 10.38 2.93
N PRO A 34 -6.54 11.10 1.88
CA PRO A 34 -7.80 10.81 1.19
C PRO A 34 -7.82 9.40 0.57
N GLN A 35 -6.73 9.01 -0.09
CA GLN A 35 -6.62 7.70 -0.75
C GLN A 35 -6.48 6.57 0.28
N HIS A 36 -5.83 6.82 1.42
CA HIS A 36 -5.81 5.88 2.54
C HIS A 36 -7.22 5.58 3.03
N GLN A 37 -8.03 6.61 3.31
CA GLN A 37 -9.41 6.42 3.77
C GLN A 37 -10.24 5.66 2.73
N GLN A 38 -10.15 6.07 1.46
CA GLN A 38 -10.85 5.38 0.38
C GLN A 38 -10.47 3.90 0.27
N LEU A 39 -9.18 3.57 0.42
CA LEU A 39 -8.73 2.19 0.41
C LEU A 39 -9.26 1.39 1.62
N GLU A 40 -9.26 1.98 2.81
CA GLU A 40 -9.84 1.34 4.01
C GLU A 40 -11.32 1.02 3.82
N ASP A 41 -12.08 1.97 3.29
CA ASP A 41 -13.52 1.80 3.01
C ASP A 41 -13.75 0.71 1.96
N LEU A 42 -12.95 0.70 0.88
CA LEU A 42 -13.02 -0.32 -0.17
C LEU A 42 -12.68 -1.71 0.35
N LEU A 43 -11.71 -1.85 1.24
CA LEU A 43 -11.33 -3.13 1.83
C LEU A 43 -12.41 -3.63 2.80
N GLY A 44 -12.92 -2.76 3.67
CA GLY A 44 -14.00 -3.09 4.61
C GLY A 44 -13.64 -4.21 5.60
N LEU A 45 -12.35 -4.40 5.89
CA LEU A 45 -11.83 -5.52 6.71
C LEU A 45 -12.20 -5.47 8.19
N THR A 46 -12.83 -4.38 8.63
CA THR A 46 -13.33 -4.20 10.01
C THR A 46 -14.86 -4.22 10.09
N GLY A 47 -15.55 -4.34 8.95
CA GLY A 47 -17.01 -4.46 8.85
C GLY A 47 -17.48 -5.91 8.73
N ALA A 48 -18.74 -6.12 8.35
CA ALA A 48 -19.24 -7.46 8.04
C ALA A 48 -18.42 -8.06 6.88
N LEU A 49 -17.84 -9.24 7.10
CA LEU A 49 -16.88 -9.84 6.17
C LEU A 49 -17.31 -11.26 5.81
N THR A 50 -17.42 -11.54 4.51
CA THR A 50 -17.65 -12.89 3.99
C THR A 50 -16.33 -13.55 3.58
N PRO A 51 -16.24 -14.89 3.55
CA PRO A 51 -15.07 -15.60 3.02
C PRO A 51 -14.72 -15.17 1.59
N GLY A 52 -15.72 -15.06 0.70
CA GLY A 52 -15.49 -14.68 -0.70
C GLY A 52 -14.88 -13.29 -0.86
N ARG A 53 -15.34 -12.32 -0.07
CA ARG A 53 -14.76 -10.97 -0.05
C ARG A 53 -13.33 -10.99 0.48
N TYR A 54 -13.07 -11.74 1.56
CA TYR A 54 -11.73 -11.88 2.11
C TYR A 54 -10.75 -12.53 1.12
N HIS A 55 -11.17 -13.59 0.43
CA HIS A 55 -10.37 -14.23 -0.61
C HIS A 55 -10.04 -13.27 -1.75
N ALA A 56 -11.01 -12.47 -2.21
CA ALA A 56 -10.79 -11.46 -3.23
C ALA A 56 -9.79 -10.38 -2.80
N VAL A 57 -9.79 -10.00 -1.51
CA VAL A 57 -8.77 -9.10 -0.94
C VAL A 57 -7.38 -9.73 -0.99
N LEU A 58 -7.23 -10.98 -0.53
CA LEU A 58 -5.95 -11.69 -0.57
C LEU A 58 -5.41 -11.85 -1.99
N GLN A 59 -6.26 -12.25 -2.94
CA GLN A 59 -5.87 -12.38 -4.35
C GLN A 59 -5.44 -11.04 -4.96
N GLY A 60 -6.15 -9.95 -4.64
CA GLY A 60 -5.78 -8.61 -5.11
C GLY A 60 -4.43 -8.14 -4.59
N PHE A 61 -4.15 -8.33 -3.30
CA PHE A 61 -2.83 -8.05 -2.74
C PHE A 61 -1.75 -8.97 -3.31
N ALA A 62 -2.06 -10.26 -3.54
CA ALA A 62 -1.09 -11.21 -4.07
C ALA A 62 -0.64 -10.80 -5.48
N GLY A 63 -1.60 -10.54 -6.38
CA GLY A 63 -1.29 -10.07 -7.73
C GLY A 63 -0.56 -8.72 -7.75
N PHE A 64 -0.85 -7.84 -6.78
CA PHE A 64 -0.12 -6.57 -6.66
C PHE A 64 1.33 -6.78 -6.20
N LEU A 65 1.55 -7.56 -5.13
CA LEU A 65 2.88 -7.79 -4.55
C LEU A 65 3.78 -8.66 -5.43
N ASP A 66 3.21 -9.57 -6.23
CA ASP A 66 3.96 -10.41 -7.18
C ASP A 66 4.71 -9.58 -8.24
N VAL A 67 4.18 -8.39 -8.57
CA VAL A 67 4.84 -7.44 -9.47
C VAL A 67 5.58 -6.36 -8.70
N TRP A 68 4.99 -5.84 -7.62
CA TRP A 68 5.55 -4.71 -6.88
C TRP A 68 6.84 -5.08 -6.13
N GLU A 69 6.90 -6.22 -5.44
CA GLU A 69 8.09 -6.58 -4.65
C GLU A 69 9.35 -6.74 -5.51
N PRO A 70 9.34 -7.44 -6.67
CA PRO A 70 10.50 -7.50 -7.56
C PRO A 70 10.92 -6.14 -8.12
N ARG A 71 9.96 -5.26 -8.45
CA ARG A 71 10.27 -3.91 -8.94
C ARG A 71 10.95 -3.06 -7.87
N VAL A 72 10.48 -3.14 -6.62
CA VAL A 72 11.12 -2.47 -5.48
C VAL A 72 12.51 -3.04 -5.24
N ALA A 73 12.67 -4.38 -5.24
CA ALA A 73 13.98 -5.01 -5.09
C ALA A 73 14.96 -4.53 -6.17
N ALA A 74 14.54 -4.41 -7.43
CA ALA A 74 15.39 -3.94 -8.51
C ALA A 74 15.76 -2.45 -8.39
N ALA A 75 14.87 -1.62 -7.83
CA ALA A 75 15.09 -0.18 -7.66
C ALA A 75 15.86 0.19 -6.38
N LEU A 76 15.93 -0.72 -5.40
CA LEU A 76 16.65 -0.49 -4.15
C LEU A 76 18.17 -0.68 -4.33
N PRO A 77 19.00 0.22 -3.75
CA PRO A 77 20.44 0.03 -3.76
C PRO A 77 20.83 -1.16 -2.86
N GLN A 78 22.01 -1.74 -3.11
CA GLN A 78 22.46 -2.98 -2.44
C GLN A 78 22.35 -2.92 -0.90
N ARG A 79 22.63 -1.76 -0.29
CA ARG A 79 22.56 -1.56 1.17
C ARG A 79 21.16 -1.81 1.79
N TRP A 80 20.11 -1.81 0.97
CA TRP A 80 18.73 -2.01 1.40
C TRP A 80 18.19 -3.42 1.11
N GLN A 81 18.94 -4.28 0.40
CA GLN A 81 18.43 -5.58 -0.06
C GLN A 81 18.06 -6.49 1.11
N ASP A 82 18.94 -6.67 2.10
CA ASP A 82 18.67 -7.52 3.26
C ASP A 82 17.53 -6.98 4.13
N ALA A 83 17.49 -5.66 4.31
CA ALA A 83 16.44 -4.99 5.06
C ALA A 83 15.08 -5.17 4.38
N PHE A 84 15.02 -5.03 3.05
CA PHE A 84 13.79 -5.23 2.29
C PHE A 84 13.39 -6.71 2.24
N ALA A 85 14.33 -7.64 2.07
CA ALA A 85 14.05 -9.08 2.04
C ALA A 85 13.32 -9.56 3.30
N ARG A 86 13.66 -9.00 4.47
CA ARG A 86 13.02 -9.27 5.77
C ARG A 86 11.62 -8.68 5.92
N ARG A 87 11.26 -7.70 5.08
CA ARG A 87 10.00 -6.95 5.12
C ARG A 87 8.99 -7.39 4.07
N ARG A 88 9.43 -8.15 3.06
CA ARG A 88 8.53 -8.72 2.04
C ARG A 88 7.47 -9.61 2.67
N ARG A 89 6.24 -9.51 2.16
CA ARG A 89 5.06 -10.22 2.68
C ARG A 89 4.29 -10.97 1.60
N GLY A 90 4.70 -10.90 0.32
CA GLY A 90 4.06 -11.65 -0.77
C GLY A 90 3.98 -13.15 -0.47
N HIS A 91 5.04 -13.72 0.11
CA HIS A 91 5.06 -15.14 0.51
C HIS A 91 3.97 -15.50 1.55
N LEU A 92 3.57 -14.57 2.41
CA LEU A 92 2.51 -14.79 3.40
C LEU A 92 1.13 -14.83 2.74
N LEU A 93 0.90 -14.03 1.69
CA LEU A 93 -0.35 -14.09 0.91
C LEU A 93 -0.49 -15.43 0.19
N HIS A 94 0.58 -15.91 -0.44
CA HIS A 94 0.58 -17.20 -1.11
C HIS A 94 0.34 -18.34 -0.11
N HIS A 95 0.95 -18.26 1.07
CA HIS A 95 0.65 -19.19 2.16
C HIS A 95 -0.83 -19.15 2.56
N ASP A 96 -1.40 -17.98 2.79
CA ASP A 96 -2.81 -17.84 3.19
C ASP A 96 -3.77 -18.37 2.11
N LEU A 97 -3.54 -18.02 0.83
CA LEU A 97 -4.33 -18.50 -0.30
C LEU A 97 -4.29 -20.03 -0.42
N GLN A 98 -3.10 -20.64 -0.23
CA GLN A 98 -2.95 -22.09 -0.22
C GLN A 98 -3.70 -22.74 0.94
N ARG A 99 -3.58 -22.20 2.16
CA ARG A 99 -4.26 -22.72 3.36
C ARG A 99 -5.78 -22.66 3.23
N LEU A 100 -6.29 -21.63 2.57
CA LEU A 100 -7.72 -21.42 2.33
C LEU A 100 -8.25 -22.17 1.09
N GLY A 101 -7.39 -22.82 0.32
CA GLY A 101 -7.78 -23.53 -0.91
C GLY A 101 -8.33 -22.59 -1.99
N VAL A 102 -7.89 -21.33 -2.00
CA VAL A 102 -8.36 -20.32 -2.95
C VAL A 102 -7.66 -20.52 -4.29
N THR A 103 -8.44 -20.76 -5.34
CA THR A 103 -7.91 -20.83 -6.70
C THR A 103 -7.57 -19.43 -7.21
N PRO A 104 -6.50 -19.26 -8.00
CA PRO A 104 -6.18 -17.98 -8.62
C PRO A 104 -7.31 -17.48 -9.53
N ASP A 105 -7.65 -16.19 -9.40
CA ASP A 105 -8.51 -15.47 -10.34
C ASP A 105 -7.61 -14.69 -11.31
N SER A 106 -7.44 -15.22 -12.52
CA SER A 106 -6.52 -14.65 -13.51
C SER A 106 -6.87 -13.22 -13.92
N ALA A 107 -8.15 -12.86 -13.96
CA ALA A 107 -8.56 -11.50 -14.29
C ALA A 107 -8.17 -10.51 -13.19
N ARG A 108 -8.43 -10.89 -11.93
CA ARG A 108 -8.01 -10.09 -10.77
C ARG A 108 -6.50 -9.97 -10.65
N GLN A 109 -5.77 -11.06 -10.88
CA GLN A 109 -4.31 -11.06 -10.88
C GLN A 109 -3.74 -10.14 -11.95
N GLN A 110 -4.29 -10.21 -13.18
CA GLN A 110 -3.85 -9.35 -14.28
C GLN A 110 -4.10 -7.86 -13.97
N GLN A 111 -5.30 -7.52 -13.48
CA GLN A 111 -5.62 -6.14 -13.09
C GLN A 111 -4.68 -5.64 -11.98
N ALA A 112 -4.38 -6.48 -10.98
CA ALA A 112 -3.48 -6.13 -9.89
C ALA A 112 -2.03 -5.95 -10.38
N ALA A 113 -1.56 -6.81 -11.29
CA ALA A 113 -0.25 -6.72 -11.91
C ALA A 113 -0.10 -5.43 -12.74
N GLU A 114 -1.10 -5.09 -13.55
CA GLU A 114 -1.11 -3.86 -14.36
C GLU A 114 -1.12 -2.60 -13.49
N ALA A 115 -1.90 -2.61 -12.41
CA ALA A 115 -1.92 -1.50 -11.45
C ALA A 115 -0.56 -1.35 -10.75
N ALA A 116 0.03 -2.46 -10.30
CA ALA A 116 1.35 -2.48 -9.68
C ALA A 116 2.43 -1.96 -10.62
N ALA A 117 2.39 -2.29 -11.92
CA ALA A 117 3.36 -1.85 -12.92
C ALA A 117 3.37 -0.32 -13.13
N ARG A 118 2.25 0.37 -12.86
CA ARG A 118 2.13 1.84 -13.02
C ARG A 118 2.69 2.65 -11.85
N VAL A 119 3.03 2.01 -10.73
CA VAL A 119 3.63 2.72 -9.59
C VAL A 119 5.02 3.23 -9.99
N PRO A 120 5.31 4.54 -9.86
CA PRO A 120 6.61 5.11 -10.21
C PRO A 120 7.66 4.69 -9.17
N LEU A 121 8.80 4.18 -9.63
CA LEU A 121 9.88 3.66 -8.79
C LEU A 121 11.27 4.01 -9.36
N ASP A 122 11.36 5.06 -10.17
CA ASP A 122 12.57 5.46 -10.90
C ASP A 122 13.58 6.21 -10.02
N ARG A 123 13.13 6.69 -8.86
CA ARG A 123 13.96 7.41 -7.88
C ARG A 123 13.86 6.74 -6.52
N LEU A 124 14.95 6.77 -5.76
CA LEU A 124 14.97 6.22 -4.41
C LEU A 124 13.86 6.82 -3.52
N SER A 125 13.63 8.13 -3.61
CA SER A 125 12.55 8.80 -2.89
C SER A 125 11.15 8.27 -3.26
N GLN A 126 10.92 7.91 -4.53
CA GLN A 126 9.67 7.26 -4.95
C GLN A 126 9.54 5.86 -4.37
N VAL A 127 10.63 5.07 -4.37
CA VAL A 127 10.65 3.73 -3.77
C VAL A 127 10.30 3.80 -2.28
N PHE A 128 10.88 4.73 -1.54
CA PHE A 128 10.55 4.97 -0.12
C PHE A 128 9.12 5.45 0.10
N GLY A 129 8.60 6.31 -0.78
CA GLY A 129 7.19 6.71 -0.76
C GLY A 129 6.23 5.53 -0.96
N SER A 130 6.56 4.63 -1.87
CA SER A 130 5.76 3.42 -2.10
C SER A 130 5.87 2.43 -0.94
N LEU A 131 7.09 2.20 -0.42
CA LEU A 131 7.33 1.39 0.77
C LEU A 131 6.55 1.91 1.98
N TYR A 132 6.45 3.23 2.16
CA TYR A 132 5.68 3.82 3.26
C TYR A 132 4.23 3.31 3.33
N VAL A 133 3.59 3.11 2.17
CA VAL A 133 2.23 2.58 2.08
C VAL A 133 2.17 1.12 2.55
N LEU A 134 3.05 0.28 2.02
CA LEU A 134 3.02 -1.16 2.30
C LEU A 134 3.53 -1.48 3.71
N GLU A 135 4.57 -0.79 4.19
CA GLU A 135 5.07 -0.92 5.57
C GLU A 135 4.01 -0.44 6.57
N GLY A 136 3.35 0.70 6.29
CA GLY A 136 2.33 1.26 7.17
C GLY A 136 1.10 0.36 7.33
N SER A 137 0.74 -0.40 6.30
CA SER A 137 -0.41 -1.32 6.34
C SER A 137 -0.26 -2.47 7.35
N THR A 138 0.96 -2.72 7.86
CA THR A 138 1.20 -3.74 8.91
C THR A 138 0.65 -3.33 10.28
N LEU A 139 0.46 -2.04 10.53
CA LEU A 139 0.05 -1.52 11.84
C LEU A 139 -1.41 -1.84 12.19
N GLY A 140 -2.23 -2.09 11.17
CA GLY A 140 -3.64 -2.46 11.33
C GLY A 140 -3.86 -3.88 11.88
N ALA A 141 -2.81 -4.70 11.98
CA ALA A 141 -2.88 -6.11 12.39
C ALA A 141 -3.65 -6.31 13.71
N ARG A 142 -3.46 -5.42 14.69
CA ARG A 142 -4.12 -5.48 16.01
C ARG A 142 -5.64 -5.35 15.95
N VAL A 143 -6.16 -4.74 14.88
CA VAL A 143 -7.60 -4.58 14.65
C VAL A 143 -8.11 -5.66 13.69
N ILE A 144 -7.39 -5.89 12.60
CA ILE A 144 -7.80 -6.80 11.53
C ILE A 144 -7.78 -8.26 11.99
N VAL A 145 -6.70 -8.73 12.64
CA VAL A 145 -6.56 -10.15 13.00
C VAL A 145 -7.65 -10.62 13.98
N PRO A 146 -7.95 -9.91 15.09
CA PRO A 146 -9.06 -10.30 15.97
C PRO A 146 -10.42 -10.24 15.28
N HIS A 147 -10.58 -9.41 14.25
CA HIS A 147 -11.80 -9.35 13.47
C HIS A 147 -11.95 -10.54 12.53
N LEU A 148 -10.88 -10.92 11.83
CA LEU A 148 -10.83 -12.13 11.00
C LEU A 148 -11.11 -13.39 11.85
N GLN A 149 -10.55 -13.47 13.05
CA GLN A 149 -10.84 -14.57 13.98
C GLN A 149 -12.32 -14.62 14.35
N ARG A 150 -12.94 -13.48 14.67
CA ARG A 150 -14.36 -13.43 15.08
C ARG A 150 -15.34 -13.68 13.94
N GLN A 151 -15.06 -13.18 12.75
CA GLN A 151 -15.98 -13.26 11.61
C GLN A 151 -15.82 -14.54 10.79
N LEU A 152 -14.57 -15.03 10.65
CA LEU A 152 -14.22 -16.11 9.72
C LEU A 152 -13.48 -17.28 10.40
N ASN A 153 -13.23 -17.21 11.71
CA ASN A 153 -12.46 -18.21 12.47
C ASN A 153 -11.03 -18.43 11.92
N LEU A 154 -10.40 -17.35 11.47
CA LEU A 154 -9.05 -17.36 10.89
C LEU A 154 -7.99 -16.84 11.87
N THR A 155 -6.92 -17.61 12.02
CA THR A 155 -5.69 -17.28 12.74
C THR A 155 -4.54 -17.07 11.74
N PRO A 156 -3.38 -16.55 12.18
CA PRO A 156 -2.19 -16.49 11.33
C PRO A 156 -1.81 -17.85 10.71
N GLU A 157 -2.08 -18.96 11.37
CA GLU A 157 -1.75 -20.32 10.92
C GLU A 157 -2.81 -20.92 9.97
N THR A 158 -4.01 -20.34 9.92
CA THR A 158 -5.14 -20.88 9.15
C THR A 158 -5.60 -19.99 8.00
N GLY A 159 -4.94 -18.86 7.77
CA GLY A 159 -5.19 -18.02 6.59
C GLY A 159 -5.14 -16.52 6.82
N ALA A 160 -4.59 -16.04 7.94
CA ALA A 160 -4.43 -14.61 8.24
C ALA A 160 -2.97 -14.17 8.45
N ALA A 161 -1.98 -14.94 7.98
CA ALA A 161 -0.56 -14.65 8.15
C ALA A 161 -0.17 -13.28 7.57
N TYR A 162 -0.70 -12.92 6.41
CA TYR A 162 -0.40 -11.66 5.73
C TYR A 162 -0.79 -10.42 6.56
N PHE A 163 -2.00 -10.44 7.12
CA PHE A 163 -2.50 -9.35 7.96
C PHE A 163 -1.92 -9.39 9.38
N HIS A 164 -1.44 -10.55 9.84
CA HIS A 164 -0.61 -10.63 11.05
C HIS A 164 0.76 -9.98 10.85
N GLY A 165 1.30 -10.02 9.63
CA GLY A 165 2.54 -9.35 9.26
C GLY A 165 3.74 -9.89 10.04
N HIS A 166 4.39 -9.04 10.82
CA HIS A 166 5.54 -9.41 11.66
C HIS A 166 5.15 -9.58 13.13
N GLY A 167 3.86 -9.73 13.43
CA GLY A 167 3.35 -9.86 14.80
C GLY A 167 3.79 -8.69 15.68
N ASP A 168 4.35 -9.00 16.85
CA ASP A 168 4.82 -8.02 17.83
C ASP A 168 5.95 -7.12 17.31
N ALA A 169 6.72 -7.59 16.30
CA ALA A 169 7.80 -6.82 15.71
C ALA A 169 7.31 -5.71 14.76
N SER A 170 6.05 -5.74 14.30
CA SER A 170 5.52 -4.80 13.29
C SER A 170 5.72 -3.34 13.68
N GLY A 171 5.46 -2.99 14.96
CA GLY A 171 5.65 -1.63 15.45
C GLY A 171 7.12 -1.19 15.51
N ALA A 172 8.04 -2.11 15.79
CA ALA A 172 9.47 -1.82 15.81
C ALA A 172 10.02 -1.64 14.38
N LEU A 173 9.66 -2.55 13.47
CA LEU A 173 10.04 -2.49 12.05
C LEU A 173 9.50 -1.22 11.37
N TRP A 174 8.28 -0.78 11.73
CA TRP A 174 7.74 0.48 11.26
C TRP A 174 8.54 1.70 11.71
N ARG A 175 8.94 1.74 12.98
CA ARG A 175 9.78 2.83 13.51
C ARG A 175 11.16 2.85 12.84
N GLU A 176 11.77 1.69 12.67
CA GLU A 176 13.02 1.52 11.93
C GLU A 176 12.90 2.06 10.50
N PHE A 177 11.83 1.66 9.79
CA PHE A 177 11.55 2.16 8.46
C PHE A 177 11.34 3.68 8.43
N CYS A 178 10.62 4.26 9.41
CA CYS A 178 10.43 5.71 9.45
C CYS A 178 11.74 6.47 9.62
N MET A 179 12.68 5.97 10.44
CA MET A 179 14.00 6.60 10.56
C MET A 179 14.77 6.54 9.25
N ALA A 180 14.73 5.39 8.57
CA ALA A 180 15.33 5.23 7.25
C ALA A 180 14.72 6.16 6.20
N LEU A 181 13.40 6.30 6.20
CA LEU A 181 12.65 7.17 5.32
C LEU A 181 13.08 8.64 5.46
N GLU A 182 13.17 9.14 6.70
CA GLU A 182 13.63 10.52 6.94
C GLU A 182 15.07 10.74 6.44
N HIS A 183 15.94 9.74 6.61
CA HIS A 183 17.33 9.81 6.16
C HIS A 183 17.47 9.77 4.64
N GLU A 184 16.82 8.80 3.98
CA GLU A 184 17.01 8.50 2.56
C GLU A 184 16.26 9.45 1.63
N VAL A 185 15.11 9.99 2.07
CA VAL A 185 14.39 11.02 1.31
C VAL A 185 14.94 12.41 1.63
N GLY A 186 15.32 12.65 2.89
CA GLY A 186 15.85 13.92 3.34
C GLY A 186 14.84 15.10 3.29
N PRO A 187 15.27 16.30 3.69
CA PRO A 187 14.39 17.48 3.77
C PRO A 187 14.18 18.18 2.41
N GLY A 188 14.83 17.71 1.34
CA GLY A 188 14.77 18.33 0.02
C GLY A 188 13.35 18.34 -0.54
N PRO A 189 12.82 19.49 -1.01
CA PRO A 189 11.44 19.59 -1.46
C PRO A 189 11.14 18.71 -2.68
N VAL A 190 12.12 18.48 -3.56
CA VAL A 190 11.98 17.63 -4.75
C VAL A 190 11.81 16.17 -4.38
N ASP A 191 12.68 15.64 -3.51
CA ASP A 191 12.61 14.23 -3.10
C ASP A 191 11.40 13.95 -2.22
N ARG A 192 11.05 14.88 -1.32
CA ARG A 192 9.82 14.76 -0.54
C ARG A 192 8.58 14.76 -1.43
N ALA A 193 8.51 15.63 -2.44
CA ALA A 193 7.41 15.63 -3.40
C ALA A 193 7.35 14.32 -4.20
N ALA A 194 8.51 13.81 -4.66
CA ALA A 194 8.57 12.53 -5.37
C ALA A 194 8.10 11.35 -4.51
N ALA A 195 8.47 11.31 -3.22
CA ALA A 195 7.97 10.33 -2.27
C ALA A 195 6.45 10.42 -2.08
N CYS A 196 5.91 11.63 -1.88
CA CYS A 196 4.47 11.85 -1.78
C CYS A 196 3.72 11.40 -3.03
N THR A 197 4.20 11.75 -4.23
CA THR A 197 3.61 11.32 -5.49
C THR A 197 3.58 9.80 -5.61
N ALA A 198 4.67 9.11 -5.28
CA ALA A 198 4.73 7.65 -5.34
C ALA A 198 3.83 6.97 -4.30
N ALA A 199 3.72 7.51 -3.08
CA ALA A 199 2.78 7.02 -2.07
C ALA A 199 1.33 7.13 -2.56
N CYS A 200 0.94 8.30 -3.08
CA CYS A 200 -0.39 8.51 -3.65
C CYS A 200 -0.65 7.59 -4.85
N ALA A 201 0.33 7.39 -5.73
CA ALA A 201 0.22 6.47 -6.86
C ALA A 201 0.08 5.01 -6.41
N THR A 202 0.75 4.62 -5.32
CA THR A 202 0.64 3.28 -4.73
C THR A 202 -0.77 3.04 -4.18
N PHE A 203 -1.33 4.00 -3.44
CA PHE A 203 -2.73 3.92 -3.02
C PHE A 203 -3.70 3.91 -4.21
N ALA A 204 -3.49 4.75 -5.21
CA ALA A 204 -4.35 4.79 -6.41
C ALA A 204 -4.34 3.46 -7.17
N ALA A 205 -3.18 2.81 -7.25
CA ALA A 205 -3.05 1.48 -7.82
C ALA A 205 -3.83 0.44 -6.99
N LEU A 206 -3.67 0.42 -5.67
CA LEU A 206 -4.44 -0.47 -4.79
C LEU A 206 -5.96 -0.21 -4.86
N ILE A 207 -6.39 1.06 -4.88
CA ILE A 207 -7.80 1.43 -5.10
C ILE A 207 -8.31 0.85 -6.42
N THR A 208 -7.51 0.92 -7.48
CA THR A 208 -7.86 0.31 -8.77
C THR A 208 -8.05 -1.20 -8.63
N VAL A 209 -7.16 -1.90 -7.92
CA VAL A 209 -7.28 -3.35 -7.64
C VAL A 209 -8.58 -3.68 -6.91
N PHE A 210 -8.99 -2.86 -5.95
CA PHE A 210 -10.10 -3.18 -5.03
C PHE A 210 -11.44 -2.50 -5.37
N SER A 211 -11.49 -1.68 -6.42
CA SER A 211 -12.71 -0.97 -6.86
C SER A 211 -13.87 -1.90 -7.25
N GLN A 212 -13.59 -3.16 -7.56
CA GLN A 212 -14.56 -4.18 -7.96
C GLN A 212 -14.59 -5.37 -6.98
N LEU A 213 -14.33 -5.13 -5.69
CA LEU A 213 -14.52 -6.17 -4.69
C LEU A 213 -16.01 -6.58 -4.61
N PRO A 214 -16.30 -7.89 -4.46
CA PRO A 214 -17.65 -8.38 -4.31
C PRO A 214 -18.27 -8.03 -2.95
#